data_AF-A0A235H567-F1
#
_entry.id   AF-A0A235H567-F1
#
_cell.length_a   1.000
_cell.length_b   1.000
_cell.length_c   1.000
_cell.angle_alpha   90.00
_cell.angle_beta   90.00
_cell.angle_gamma   90.00
#
_symmetry.space_group_name_H-M   'P 1'
#
loop_
_entity.id
_entity.type
_entity.pdbx_description
1 polymer ?
#
loop_
_entity_poly.entity_id
_entity_poly.type
_entity_poly.pdbx_seq_one_letter_code
_entity_poly.pdbx_strand_id
1 'polypeptide(L)'
;MTQLEFWCPACRRQSFRDIKSLLSKFDPATDLVMLACKARCGCCGRRGCHIQPAEPPAPGMPGYREWLRDEMARCQAFLTQAREQL
;
A
#
# COMPACT_ATOMS: atom_id res chain seq x y z
N MET A 1 12.24 -1.16 -7.63
CA MET A 1 11.39 -0.10 -8.21
C MET A 1 10.39 0.27 -7.12
N THR A 2 10.38 1.50 -6.60
CA THR A 2 9.55 1.84 -5.42
C THR A 2 8.15 2.23 -5.91
N GLN A 3 7.19 1.34 -5.77
CA GLN A 3 5.80 1.60 -6.18
C GLN A 3 4.95 1.90 -4.94
N LEU A 4 3.77 2.49 -5.15
CA LEU A 4 2.67 2.57 -4.21
C LEU A 4 1.47 1.84 -4.81
N GLU A 5 0.89 0.94 -4.04
CA GLU A 5 -0.39 0.30 -4.30
C GLU A 5 -1.51 1.23 -3.83
N PHE A 6 -2.55 1.36 -4.65
CA PHE A 6 -3.78 2.06 -4.35
C PHE A 6 -4.94 1.05 -4.43
N TRP A 7 -5.67 0.88 -3.34
CA TRP A 7 -6.81 -0.01 -3.26
C TRP A 7 -8.12 0.75 -3.01
N CYS A 8 -9.09 0.59 -3.91
CA CYS A 8 -10.39 1.24 -3.79
C CYS A 8 -11.33 0.44 -2.87
N PRO A 9 -11.85 1.02 -1.77
CA PRO A 9 -12.71 0.29 -0.84
C PRO A 9 -14.10 -0.03 -1.39
N ALA A 10 -14.58 0.67 -2.44
CA ALA A 10 -15.91 0.44 -2.98
C ALA A 10 -15.96 -0.66 -4.04
N CYS A 11 -15.09 -0.61 -5.05
CA CYS A 11 -15.07 -1.60 -6.13
C CYS A 11 -13.91 -2.59 -6.03
N ARG A 12 -13.11 -2.53 -4.95
CA ARG A 12 -11.94 -3.40 -4.68
C ARG A 12 -10.85 -3.38 -5.75
N ARG A 13 -10.90 -2.43 -6.70
CA ARG A 13 -9.88 -2.29 -7.73
C ARG A 13 -8.56 -1.86 -7.12
N GLN A 14 -7.51 -2.59 -7.50
CA GLN A 14 -6.12 -2.25 -7.23
C GLN A 14 -5.51 -1.52 -8.42
N SER A 15 -4.56 -0.62 -8.12
CA SER A 15 -3.72 0.00 -9.13
C SER A 15 -2.37 0.37 -8.53
N PHE A 16 -1.33 0.30 -9.35
CA PHE A 16 0.04 0.59 -8.96
C PHE A 16 0.50 1.90 -9.57
N ARG A 17 1.23 2.69 -8.80
CA ARG A 17 1.82 3.96 -9.23
C ARG A 17 3.27 4.03 -8.77
N ASP A 18 4.14 4.47 -9.68
CA ASP A 18 5.53 4.75 -9.35
C ASP A 18 5.62 5.94 -8.38
N ILE A 19 6.38 5.79 -7.29
CA ILE A 19 6.54 6.84 -6.27
C ILE A 19 7.17 8.09 -6.85
N LYS A 20 8.20 7.98 -7.71
CA LYS A 20 8.89 9.16 -8.25
C LYS A 20 7.92 10.02 -9.07
N SER A 21 7.06 9.37 -9.83
CA SER A 21 6.00 10.01 -10.63
C SER A 21 4.89 10.64 -9.79
N LEU A 22 4.66 10.15 -8.56
CA LEU A 22 3.76 10.79 -7.60
C LEU A 22 4.44 12.00 -6.95
N LEU A 23 5.67 11.84 -6.46
CA LEU A 23 6.42 12.92 -5.81
C LEU A 23 6.65 14.13 -6.72
N SER A 24 6.77 13.94 -8.04
CA SER A 24 6.88 15.07 -8.98
C SER A 24 5.58 15.87 -9.17
N LYS A 25 4.43 15.34 -8.72
CA LYS A 25 3.10 15.93 -8.93
C LYS A 25 2.48 16.52 -7.66
N PHE A 26 3.03 16.21 -6.50
CA PHE A 26 2.48 16.62 -5.21
C PHE A 26 3.45 17.53 -4.47
N ASP A 27 2.89 18.40 -3.65
CA ASP A 27 3.67 19.23 -2.73
C ASP A 27 4.49 18.32 -1.79
N PRO A 28 5.77 18.64 -1.49
CA PRO A 28 6.61 17.86 -0.57
C PRO A 28 5.99 17.62 0.81
N ALA A 29 5.08 18.49 1.26
CA ALA A 29 4.32 18.32 2.51
C ALA A 29 3.15 17.33 2.40
N THR A 30 2.88 16.76 1.22
CA THR A 30 1.81 15.79 1.03
C THR A 30 2.22 14.43 1.58
N ASP A 31 1.63 14.04 2.71
CA ASP A 31 1.80 12.70 3.26
C ASP A 31 0.91 11.64 2.56
N LEU A 32 1.11 10.37 2.91
CA LEU A 32 0.37 9.24 2.33
C LEU A 32 -1.14 9.27 2.65
N VAL A 33 -1.54 9.81 3.81
CA VAL A 33 -2.95 9.91 4.20
C VAL A 33 -3.64 10.99 3.37
N MET A 34 -3.00 12.15 3.20
CA MET A 34 -3.46 13.22 2.32
C MET A 34 -3.59 12.72 0.88
N LEU A 35 -2.63 11.94 0.41
CA LEU A 35 -2.67 11.32 -0.92
C LEU A 35 -3.84 10.34 -1.04
N ALA A 36 -4.04 9.49 -0.05
CA ALA A 36 -5.14 8.51 0.03
C ALA A 36 -6.51 9.18 -0.02
N CYS A 37 -6.71 10.26 0.75
CA CYS A 37 -7.95 11.04 0.75
C CYS A 37 -8.21 11.78 -0.57
N LYS A 38 -7.16 12.23 -1.26
CA LYS A 38 -7.27 12.96 -2.54
C LYS A 38 -7.47 12.02 -3.73
N ALA A 39 -6.99 10.78 -3.66
CA ALA A 39 -7.06 9.82 -4.76
C ALA A 39 -8.50 9.54 -5.21
N ARG A 40 -8.67 9.35 -6.52
CA ARG A 40 -9.95 8.99 -7.14
C ARG A 40 -9.79 7.68 -7.91
N CYS A 41 -10.69 6.74 -7.67
CA CYS A 41 -10.71 5.48 -8.39
C CYS A 41 -11.04 5.73 -9.86
N GLY A 42 -10.15 5.34 -10.78
CA GLY A 42 -10.40 5.43 -12.23
C GLY A 42 -11.46 4.45 -12.77
N CYS A 43 -12.04 3.61 -11.91
CA CYS A 43 -13.12 2.68 -12.28
C CYS A 43 -14.49 3.20 -11.85
N CYS A 44 -14.68 3.41 -10.55
CA CYS A 44 -15.98 3.79 -9.98
C CYS A 44 -16.07 5.28 -9.61
N GLY A 45 -15.02 6.07 -9.82
CA GLY A 45 -15.01 7.49 -9.51
C GLY A 45 -14.99 7.83 -8.01
N ARG A 46 -15.05 6.84 -7.11
CA ARG A 46 -15.00 7.08 -5.65
C ARG A 46 -13.72 7.82 -5.27
N ARG A 47 -13.87 8.81 -4.39
CA ARG A 47 -12.77 9.52 -3.74
C ARG A 47 -12.37 8.79 -2.45
N GLY A 48 -11.08 8.77 -2.17
CA GLY A 48 -10.52 8.01 -1.04
C GLY A 48 -10.15 6.59 -1.44
N CYS A 49 -8.93 6.18 -1.13
CA CYS A 49 -8.45 4.80 -1.26
C CYS A 49 -7.54 4.43 -0.08
N HIS A 50 -7.24 3.15 0.06
CA HIS A 50 -6.10 2.72 0.87
C HIS A 50 -4.83 2.84 0.02
N ILE A 51 -3.72 3.29 0.61
CA ILE A 51 -2.41 3.38 -0.05
C ILE A 51 -1.39 2.67 0.82
N GLN A 52 -0.57 1.82 0.20
CA GLN A 52 0.58 1.17 0.84
C GLN A 52 1.74 1.06 -0.17
N PRO A 53 3.01 1.09 0.25
CA PRO A 53 4.12 0.78 -0.64
C PRO A 53 3.87 -0.55 -1.37
N ALA A 54 3.98 -0.52 -2.70
CA ALA A 54 3.70 -1.67 -3.54
C ALA A 54 4.92 -2.56 -3.72
N GLU A 55 4.60 -3.83 -3.52
CA GLU A 55 5.32 -5.08 -3.62
C GLU A 55 6.74 -5.22 -3.03
N PRO A 56 6.94 -6.35 -2.35
CA PRO A 56 8.24 -6.78 -1.89
C PRO A 56 9.20 -7.14 -3.01
N PRO A 57 10.47 -7.43 -2.68
CA PRO A 57 11.37 -8.08 -3.62
C PRO A 57 10.68 -9.34 -4.21
N ALA A 58 10.91 -9.63 -5.48
CA ALA A 58 10.38 -10.87 -6.07
C ALA A 58 11.07 -12.10 -5.46
N PRO A 59 10.45 -13.30 -5.49
CA PRO A 59 11.11 -14.52 -5.07
C PRO A 59 12.47 -14.70 -5.76
N GLY A 60 13.52 -14.89 -4.95
CA GLY A 60 14.90 -15.01 -5.44
C GLY A 60 15.66 -13.69 -5.60
N MET A 61 15.00 -12.53 -5.43
CA MET A 61 15.69 -11.24 -5.38
C MET A 61 16.35 -11.01 -4.01
N PRO A 62 17.48 -10.28 -3.96
CA PRO A 62 18.07 -9.83 -2.70
C PRO A 62 17.03 -9.10 -1.82
N GLY A 63 17.01 -9.44 -0.53
CA GLY A 63 16.05 -8.86 0.43
C GLY A 63 14.69 -9.55 0.49
N TYR A 64 14.40 -10.52 -0.41
CA TYR A 64 13.12 -11.22 -0.40
C TYR A 64 12.89 -12.02 0.87
N ARG A 65 13.92 -12.72 1.36
CA ARG A 65 13.81 -13.58 2.55
C ARG A 65 13.64 -12.75 3.82
N GLU A 66 14.35 -11.64 3.92
CA GLU A 66 14.22 -10.67 5.01
C GLU A 66 12.82 -10.06 5.01
N TRP A 67 12.36 -9.57 3.85
CA TRP A 67 11.00 -9.04 3.73
C TRP A 67 9.94 -10.08 4.11
N LEU A 68 10.07 -11.32 3.62
CA LEU A 68 9.10 -12.38 3.88
C LEU A 68 9.03 -12.72 5.37
N ARG A 69 10.18 -12.74 6.07
CA ARG A 69 10.24 -12.96 7.52
C ARG A 69 9.51 -11.85 8.28
N ASP A 70 9.73 -10.60 7.91
CA ASP A 70 9.10 -9.45 8.56
C ASP A 70 7.58 -9.41 8.28
N GLU A 71 7.16 -9.78 7.08
CA GLU A 71 5.74 -9.92 6.72
C GLU A 71 5.06 -11.02 7.55
N MET A 72 5.70 -12.18 7.69
CA MET A 72 5.20 -13.25 8.56
C MET A 72 5.05 -12.78 10.02
N ALA A 73 6.02 -12.03 10.55
CA ALA A 73 5.93 -11.48 11.91
C ALA A 73 4.78 -10.48 12.06
N ARG A 74 4.57 -9.59 11.07
CA ARG A 74 3.41 -8.67 11.05
C ARG A 74 2.09 -9.42 11.04
N CYS A 75 1.93 -10.41 10.16
CA CYS A 75 0.72 -11.23 10.10
C CYS A 75 0.46 -11.95 11.42
N GLN A 76 1.49 -12.52 12.03
CA GLN A 76 1.36 -13.21 13.32
C GLN A 76 0.93 -12.25 14.44
N ALA A 77 1.52 -11.05 14.51
CA ALA A 77 1.14 -10.04 15.50
C ALA A 77 -0.32 -9.61 15.34
N PHE A 78 -0.76 -9.35 14.10
CA PHE A 78 -2.16 -9.03 13.79
C PHE A 78 -3.11 -10.15 14.21
N LEU A 79 -2.80 -11.40 13.88
CA LEU A 79 -3.65 -12.55 14.22
C LEU A 79 -3.73 -12.77 15.74
N THR A 80 -2.62 -12.57 16.46
CA THR A 80 -2.62 -12.62 17.94
C THR A 80 -3.55 -11.54 18.50
N GLN A 81 -3.41 -10.29 18.07
CA GLN A 81 -4.25 -9.20 18.52
C GLN A 81 -5.75 -9.43 18.19
N ALA A 82 -6.05 -9.94 17.01
CA ALA A 82 -7.43 -10.19 16.59
C ALA A 82 -8.11 -11.29 17.45
N ARG A 83 -7.35 -12.31 17.86
CA ARG A 83 -7.84 -13.37 18.76
C ARG A 83 -8.13 -12.90 20.17
N GLU A 84 -7.50 -11.84 20.64
CA GLU A 84 -7.76 -11.27 21.97
C GLU A 84 -9.04 -10.41 21.97
N GLN A 85 -9.56 -10.05 20.80
CA GLN A 85 -10.74 -9.19 20.64
C GLN A 85 -11.99 -9.93 20.13
N LEU A 86 -11.88 -11.22 19.83
CA LEU A 86 -12.97 -12.12 19.41
C LEU A 86 -13.24 -13.17 20.49
#